data_AF-A0A382QV34-F1
#
_entry.id   AF-A0A382QV34-F1
#
_cell.length_a   1.000
_cell.length_b   1.000
_cell.length_c   1.000
_cell.angle_alpha   90.00
_cell.angle_beta   90.00
_cell.angle_gamma   90.00
#
_symmetry.space_group_name_H-M   'P 1'
#
loop_
_entity.id
_entity.type
_entity.pdbx_description
1 polymer ?
#
loop_
_entity_poly.entity_id
_entity_poly.type
_entity_poly.pdbx_seq_one_letter_code
_entity_poly.pdbx_strand_id
1 'polypeptide(L)'
;MVNSSYNMGLIHTTHYLDFPSNSWKQTSVNPTIFEAIIQNTVLVIRDISHREQELVFKKGGKIKYMRTVGKYRLTWNDEDLLTN
;
A
#
# COMPACT_ATOMS: atom_id res chain seq x y z
N MET A 1 26.49 -7.77 -10.41
CA MET A 1 26.16 -7.33 -9.04
C MET A 1 25.08 -6.27 -9.13
N VAL A 2 23.86 -6.56 -8.65
CA VAL A 2 22.97 -5.49 -8.15
C VAL A 2 22.33 -6.06 -6.88
N ASN A 3 22.96 -5.79 -5.76
CA ASN A 3 22.29 -5.85 -4.47
C ASN A 3 21.33 -4.66 -4.40
N SER A 4 20.03 -4.91 -4.40
CA SER A 4 19.07 -3.95 -3.87
C SER A 4 18.32 -4.67 -2.76
N SER A 5 18.88 -4.59 -1.56
CA SER A 5 18.34 -5.18 -0.35
C SER A 5 17.01 -4.52 0.01
N TYR A 6 15.93 -5.28 -0.21
CA TYR A 6 14.72 -5.45 0.60
C TYR A 6 14.37 -4.36 1.64
N ASN A 7 13.42 -3.49 1.29
CA ASN A 7 12.50 -2.80 2.20
C ASN A 7 11.17 -2.62 1.46
N MET A 8 10.57 -3.74 1.02
CA MET A 8 9.27 -3.70 0.37
C MET A 8 8.30 -4.62 1.09
N GLY A 9 7.29 -4.04 1.72
CA GLY A 9 6.17 -4.81 2.20
C GLY A 9 5.32 -5.34 1.06
N LEU A 10 4.71 -6.49 1.32
CA LEU A 10 3.87 -7.23 0.39
C LEU A 10 2.72 -7.86 1.17
N ILE A 11 1.49 -7.60 0.74
CA ILE A 11 0.31 -8.27 1.30
C ILE A 11 -0.65 -8.68 0.19
N HIS A 12 -1.30 -9.82 0.39
CA HIS A 12 -2.41 -10.27 -0.44
C HIS A 12 -3.70 -10.17 0.34
N THR A 13 -4.74 -9.64 -0.30
CA THR A 13 -6.08 -9.56 0.27
C THR A 13 -7.12 -9.98 -0.76
N THR A 14 -8.24 -10.51 -0.30
CA THR A 14 -9.45 -10.72 -1.12
C THR A 14 -10.45 -9.57 -0.97
N HIS A 15 -10.22 -8.65 -0.03
CA HIS A 15 -11.10 -7.54 0.25
C HIS A 15 -10.78 -6.36 -0.66
N TYR A 16 -11.82 -5.65 -1.09
CA TYR A 16 -11.66 -4.35 -1.72
C TYR A 16 -11.10 -3.34 -0.72
N LEU A 17 -10.29 -2.39 -1.18
CA LEU A 17 -9.73 -1.32 -0.37
C LEU A 17 -10.18 0.03 -0.94
N ASP A 18 -10.63 0.90 -0.05
CA ASP A 18 -10.98 2.28 -0.37
C ASP A 18 -9.76 3.19 -0.27
N PHE A 19 -9.66 4.14 -1.20
CA PHE A 19 -8.66 5.20 -1.19
C PHE A 19 -9.37 6.57 -1.24
N PRO A 20 -9.87 7.08 -0.09
CA PRO A 20 -10.59 8.34 -0.03
C PRO A 20 -9.78 9.53 -0.57
N SER A 21 -10.38 10.37 -1.40
CA SER A 21 -9.69 11.47 -2.10
C SER A 21 -9.18 12.60 -1.19
N ASN A 22 -9.64 12.65 0.06
CA ASN A 22 -9.14 13.56 1.09
C ASN A 22 -7.80 13.10 1.70
N SER A 23 -7.42 11.82 1.53
CA SER A 23 -6.17 11.26 2.08
C SER A 23 -5.28 10.62 1.02
N TRP A 24 -5.84 10.29 -0.15
CA TRP A 24 -5.13 9.61 -1.23
C TRP A 24 -5.32 10.30 -2.57
N LYS A 25 -4.30 10.21 -3.41
CA LYS A 25 -4.34 10.57 -4.83
C LYS A 25 -3.81 9.42 -5.66
N GLN A 26 -4.55 9.03 -6.69
CA GLN A 26 -4.02 8.10 -7.68
C GLN A 26 -3.01 8.82 -8.59
N THR A 27 -1.78 8.33 -8.63
CA THR A 27 -0.69 8.95 -9.42
C THR A 27 -0.34 8.18 -10.67
N SER A 28 -0.77 6.92 -10.76
CA SER A 28 -0.61 6.07 -11.95
C SER A 28 -1.83 5.16 -12.11
N VAL A 29 -2.21 4.87 -13.36
CA VAL A 29 -3.30 3.92 -13.69
C VAL A 29 -2.73 2.54 -13.99
N ASN A 30 -1.60 2.47 -14.71
CA ASN A 30 -0.98 1.21 -15.10
C ASN A 30 0.56 1.26 -14.89
N PRO A 31 1.09 0.68 -13.79
CA PRO A 31 0.34 0.04 -12.71
C PRO A 31 -0.44 1.05 -11.87
N THR A 32 -1.50 0.61 -11.17
CA THR A 32 -2.25 1.49 -10.27
C THR A 32 -1.41 1.81 -9.03
N ILE A 33 -1.19 3.10 -8.77
CA ILE A 33 -0.42 3.59 -7.62
C ILE A 33 -1.23 4.70 -6.95
N PHE A 34 -1.37 4.59 -5.63
CA PHE A 34 -1.93 5.62 -4.77
C PHE A 34 -0.83 6.24 -3.92
N GLU A 35 -0.88 7.56 -3.76
CA GLU A 35 0.02 8.36 -2.94
C GLU A 35 -0.77 9.03 -1.82
N ALA A 36 -0.28 8.93 -0.59
CA ALA A 36 -0.86 9.61 0.56
C ALA A 36 -0.64 11.13 0.43
N ILE A 37 -1.69 11.94 0.44
CA ILE A 37 -1.57 13.41 0.28
C ILE A 37 -1.45 14.14 1.62
N ILE A 38 -1.68 13.46 2.74
CA ILE A 38 -1.52 13.95 4.11
C ILE A 38 -0.63 13.02 4.94
N GLN A 39 -0.05 13.56 6.02
CA GLN A 39 0.73 12.80 6.99
C GLN A 39 -0.17 11.87 7.81
N ASN A 40 0.37 10.77 8.35
CA ASN A 40 -0.35 9.80 9.17
C ASN A 40 -1.56 9.19 8.45
N THR A 41 -1.44 8.94 7.15
CA THR A 41 -2.52 8.31 6.38
C THR A 41 -2.57 6.82 6.71
N VAL A 42 -3.64 6.38 7.36
CA VAL A 42 -3.80 4.98 7.79
C VAL A 42 -4.47 4.14 6.70
N LEU A 43 -3.93 2.96 6.44
CA LEU A 43 -4.55 1.93 5.63
C LEU A 43 -4.58 0.62 6.43
N VAL A 44 -5.78 0.15 6.75
CA VAL A 44 -6.00 -1.16 7.40
C VAL A 44 -6.29 -2.18 6.32
N ILE A 45 -5.52 -3.27 6.32
CA ILE A 45 -5.63 -4.35 5.32
C ILE A 45 -5.87 -5.66 6.04
N ARG A 46 -6.95 -6.35 5.66
CA ARG A 46 -7.20 -7.73 6.10
C ARG A 46 -6.62 -8.70 5.09
N ASP A 47 -5.62 -9.48 5.48
CA ASP A 47 -4.94 -10.44 4.62
C ASP A 47 -5.78 -11.69 4.33
N ILE A 48 -5.27 -12.56 3.45
CA ILE A 48 -5.92 -13.85 3.12
C ILE A 48 -5.97 -14.85 4.28
N SER A 49 -5.21 -14.63 5.35
CA SER A 49 -5.21 -15.42 6.58
C SER A 49 -6.13 -14.81 7.65
N HIS A 50 -6.95 -13.82 7.26
CA HIS A 50 -7.86 -13.08 8.12
C HIS A 50 -7.19 -12.22 9.21
N ARG A 51 -5.89 -11.90 9.08
CA ARG A 51 -5.16 -11.00 9.97
C ARG A 51 -5.26 -9.57 9.47
N GLU A 52 -5.46 -8.64 10.38
CA GLU A 52 -5.45 -7.21 10.08
C GLU A 52 -4.03 -6.65 10.26
N GLN A 53 -3.61 -5.86 9.28
CA GLN A 53 -2.37 -5.11 9.32
C GLN A 53 -2.68 -3.63 9.10
N GLU A 54 -2.23 -2.80 10.02
CA GLU A 54 -2.30 -1.35 9.91
C GLU A 54 -0.99 -0.81 9.34
N LEU A 55 -1.09 -0.03 8.26
CA LEU A 55 0.01 0.70 7.66
C LEU A 55 -0.22 2.19 7.83
N VAL A 56 0.73 2.91 8.42
CA VAL A 56 0.67 4.36 8.58
C VAL A 56 1.65 5.00 7.61
N PHE A 57 1.14 5.70 6.61
CA PHE A 57 1.95 6.34 5.56
C PHE A 57 2.32 7.78 5.92
N LYS A 58 3.57 8.16 5.58
CA LYS A 58 3.99 9.56 5.55
C LYS A 58 3.38 10.27 4.33
N LYS A 59 3.27 11.60 4.36
CA LYS A 59 2.86 12.36 3.17
C LYS A 59 3.81 12.07 2.00
N GLY A 60 3.26 11.77 0.83
CA GLY A 60 4.00 11.38 -0.37
C GLY A 60 4.34 9.88 -0.44
N GLY A 61 4.06 9.12 0.63
CA GLY A 61 4.25 7.66 0.65
C GLY A 61 3.30 6.95 -0.30
N LYS A 62 3.76 5.86 -0.92
CA LYS A 62 3.05 5.22 -2.03
C LYS A 62 2.74 3.77 -1.76
N ILE A 63 1.61 3.35 -2.32
CA ILE A 63 1.23 1.94 -2.38
C ILE A 63 0.79 1.59 -3.79
N LYS A 64 1.35 0.51 -4.31
CA LYS A 64 0.97 -0.08 -5.58
C LYS A 64 -0.13 -1.10 -5.34
N TYR A 65 -1.22 -0.97 -6.09
CA TYR A 65 -2.39 -1.84 -6.02
C TYR A 65 -2.53 -2.61 -7.33
N MET A 66 -2.50 -3.94 -7.27
CA MET A 66 -2.65 -4.78 -8.45
C MET A 66 -3.76 -5.79 -8.23
N ARG A 67 -4.76 -5.79 -9.12
CA ARG A 67 -5.75 -6.86 -9.18
C ARG A 67 -5.16 -8.09 -9.86
N THR A 68 -5.28 -9.24 -9.22
CA THR A 68 -4.98 -10.56 -9.78
C THR A 68 -6.26 -11.39 -9.80
N VAL A 69 -6.20 -12.64 -10.27
CA VAL A 69 -7.39 -13.50 -10.34
C VAL A 69 -7.86 -13.83 -8.92
N GLY A 70 -9.01 -13.25 -8.54
CA GLY A 70 -9.68 -13.47 -7.25
C GLY A 70 -9.00 -12.82 -6.04
N LYS A 71 -7.94 -12.02 -6.23
CA LYS A 71 -7.17 -11.39 -5.15
C LYS A 71 -6.64 -10.01 -5.56
N TYR A 72 -6.19 -9.26 -4.57
CA TYR A 72 -5.41 -8.05 -4.72
C TYR A 72 -4.02 -8.25 -4.12
N ARG A 73 -3.01 -7.74 -4.80
CA ARG A 73 -1.63 -7.69 -4.33
C ARG A 73 -1.26 -6.24 -4.10
N LEU A 74 -0.92 -5.90 -2.87
CA LEU A 74 -0.39 -4.59 -2.51
C LEU A 74 1.09 -4.68 -2.20
N THR A 75 1.85 -3.69 -2.68
CA THR A 75 3.27 -3.53 -2.38
C THR A 75 3.59 -2.08 -2.10
N TRP A 76 4.48 -1.82 -1.15
CA TRP A 76 4.95 -0.48 -0.79
C TRP A 76 6.45 -0.55 -0.48
N ASN A 77 7.10 0.61 -0.36
CA ASN A 77 8.43 0.70 0.24
C ASN A 77 8.25 0.96 1.74
N ASP A 78 8.97 0.26 2.61
CA ASP A 78 8.87 0.48 4.06
C ASP A 78 9.31 1.90 4.46
N GLU A 79 10.15 2.55 3.64
CA GLU A 79 10.49 3.97 3.81
C GLU A 79 9.29 4.91 3.63
N ASP A 80 8.23 4.47 2.93
CA ASP A 80 6.99 5.26 2.77
C ASP A 80 6.09 5.21 4.00
N LEU A 81 6.40 4.32 4.95
CA LEU A 81 5.71 4.21 6.21
C LEU A 81 6.34 5.10 7.28
N LEU A 82 5.55 5.42 8.28
CA LEU A 82 6.04 5.89 9.57
C LEU A 82 6.33 4.65 10.40
N THR A 83 7.61 4.29 10.46
CA THR A 83 8.10 3.35 11.46
C THR A 83 7.94 3.97 12.84
N ASN A 84 7.27 3.25 13.74
CA ASN A 84 7.41 3.48 15.18
C ASN A 84 8.78 2.97 15.65
#